data_AF-A0A8X6KZ90-F1
#
_entry.id   AF-A0A8X6KZ90-F1
#
_cell.length_a   1.000
_cell.length_b   1.000
_cell.length_c   1.000
_cell.angle_alpha   90.00
_cell.angle_beta   90.00
_cell.angle_gamma   90.00
#
_symmetry.space_group_name_H-M   'P 1'
#
loop_
_entity.id
_entity.type
_entity.pdbx_description
1 polymer ?
#
loop_
_entity_poly.entity_id
_entity_poly.type
_entity_poly.pdbx_seq_one_letter_code
_entity_poly.pdbx_strand_id
1 'polypeptide(L)'
;MDDLLTGADDSESGRKLQEQLVSLLKGAGMELHKWSASNPLLLPDSMCQDKDLSYSSSTESKTLGLLWKPHPDSFAFKISPMTSNCDSLIVTKKSVISTIARIFDPLGLIGPVITRAKIFLQSLRQLKRDWNDPLPSKLVSHWKSFIDALESINCLNIPRYCLQDKSIRTELHGFSDSSEKAYGAALYLRCIDSSGQISVRLLCSKSKVAPLKSAEATLANIRNSFWIPSARNVVRKILRACITCRKVSAKGLQQLMADLPAARVTACRVFSQTDVKEKISVSEQANNKNGGKYFLFSMVSRFICPNSHTTFKHNPAWVP
;
A
#
# COMPACT_ATOMS: atom_id res chain seq x y z
N MET A 1 -4.26 -18.72 6.09
CA MET A 1 -4.24 -18.08 4.76
C MET A 1 -3.76 -19.18 3.87
N ASP A 2 -4.59 -19.52 2.91
CA ASP A 2 -4.59 -20.86 2.32
C ASP A 2 -4.20 -20.78 0.83
N ASP A 3 -3.75 -19.60 0.38
CA ASP A 3 -3.29 -19.31 -0.96
C ASP A 3 -1.76 -19.45 -1.03
N LEU A 4 -1.25 -20.21 -2.01
CA LEU A 4 0.17 -20.28 -2.34
C LEU A 4 0.44 -19.44 -3.59
N LEU A 5 1.41 -18.52 -3.52
CA LEU A 5 1.84 -17.72 -4.65
C LEU A 5 3.30 -17.98 -4.94
N THR A 6 3.57 -18.40 -6.16
CA THR A 6 4.91 -18.65 -6.65
C THR A 6 4.98 -18.34 -8.15
N GLY A 7 6.17 -18.37 -8.72
CA GLY A 7 6.42 -18.14 -10.14
C GLY A 7 7.77 -18.67 -10.57
N ALA A 8 7.98 -18.70 -11.88
CA ALA A 8 9.24 -19.07 -12.52
C ALA A 8 9.45 -18.16 -13.74
N ASP A 9 10.70 -18.06 -14.21
CA ASP A 9 11.09 -17.21 -15.33
C ASP A 9 10.63 -17.78 -16.69
N ASP A 10 10.41 -19.09 -16.76
CA ASP A 10 9.98 -19.80 -17.96
C ASP A 10 8.89 -20.85 -17.66
N SER A 11 8.17 -21.27 -18.70
CA SER A 11 7.05 -22.21 -18.57
C SER A 11 7.47 -23.63 -18.17
N GLU A 12 8.67 -24.07 -18.54
CA GLU A 12 9.15 -25.41 -18.22
C GLU A 12 9.51 -25.51 -16.74
N SER A 13 10.29 -24.55 -16.23
CA SER A 13 10.59 -24.38 -14.81
C SER A 13 9.31 -24.18 -13.99
N GLY A 14 8.35 -23.42 -14.53
CA GLY A 14 7.03 -23.24 -13.90
C GLY A 14 6.25 -24.55 -13.76
N ARG A 15 6.25 -25.40 -14.78
CA ARG A 15 5.59 -26.72 -14.74
C ARG A 15 6.28 -27.66 -13.76
N LYS A 16 7.62 -27.70 -13.79
CA LYS A 16 8.41 -28.49 -12.84
C LYS A 16 8.15 -28.07 -11.39
N LEU A 17 8.07 -26.76 -11.14
CA LEU A 17 7.74 -26.21 -9.82
C LEU A 17 6.35 -26.62 -9.36
N GLN A 18 5.35 -26.58 -10.27
CA GLN A 18 3.99 -27.05 -9.99
C GLN A 18 3.98 -28.54 -9.59
N GLU A 19 4.65 -29.40 -10.36
CA GLU A 19 4.74 -30.85 -10.06
C GLU A 19 5.40 -31.11 -8.70
N GLN A 20 6.49 -30.41 -8.41
CA GLN A 20 7.20 -30.51 -7.13
C GLN A 20 6.30 -30.09 -5.95
N LEU A 21 5.55 -29.00 -6.10
CA LEU A 21 4.64 -28.51 -5.07
C LEU A 21 3.47 -29.47 -4.82
N VAL A 22 2.88 -30.02 -5.88
CA VAL A 22 1.82 -31.03 -5.76
C VAL A 22 2.33 -32.26 -5.02
N SER A 23 3.51 -32.77 -5.38
CA SER A 23 4.11 -33.92 -4.72
C SER A 23 4.41 -33.66 -3.24
N LEU A 24 5.00 -32.51 -2.93
CA LEU A 24 5.38 -32.12 -1.57
C LEU A 24 4.16 -31.96 -0.66
N LEU A 25 3.14 -31.25 -1.12
CA LEU A 25 1.94 -31.00 -0.32
C LEU A 25 1.08 -32.26 -0.17
N LYS A 26 1.02 -33.11 -1.20
CA LYS A 26 0.40 -34.43 -1.10
C LYS A 26 1.08 -35.29 -0.03
N GLY A 27 2.40 -35.22 0.09
CA GLY A 27 3.15 -35.88 1.17
C GLY A 27 2.78 -35.39 2.58
N ALA A 28 2.32 -34.15 2.70
CA ALA A 28 1.80 -33.57 3.95
C ALA A 28 0.29 -33.76 4.15
N GLY A 29 -0.39 -34.51 3.26
CA GLY A 29 -1.85 -34.69 3.29
C GLY A 29 -2.63 -33.43 2.89
N MET A 30 -1.99 -32.48 2.20
CA MET A 30 -2.60 -31.24 1.72
C MET A 30 -2.77 -31.29 0.21
N GLU A 31 -4.02 -31.29 -0.27
CA GLU A 31 -4.30 -31.26 -1.70
C GLU A 31 -4.47 -29.81 -2.20
N LEU A 32 -3.77 -29.48 -3.29
CA LEU A 32 -3.88 -28.18 -3.94
C LEU A 32 -5.11 -28.15 -4.85
N HIS A 33 -6.04 -27.25 -4.56
CA HIS A 33 -7.22 -27.02 -5.39
C HIS A 33 -7.19 -25.58 -5.95
N LYS A 34 -7.81 -25.37 -7.13
CA LYS A 34 -8.00 -24.07 -7.81
C LYS A 34 -6.69 -23.42 -8.28
N TRP A 35 -6.26 -23.78 -9.49
CA TRP A 35 -5.10 -23.21 -10.15
C TRP A 35 -5.45 -21.95 -10.93
N SER A 36 -4.55 -20.96 -10.88
CA SER A 36 -4.62 -19.74 -11.67
C SER A 36 -3.20 -19.36 -12.08
N ALA A 37 -2.97 -19.10 -13.36
CA ALA A 37 -1.65 -18.84 -13.92
C ALA A 37 -1.72 -17.78 -15.01
N SER A 38 -0.67 -16.96 -15.11
CA SER A 38 -0.55 -15.95 -16.17
C SER A 38 -0.28 -16.55 -17.55
N ASN A 39 0.37 -17.71 -17.60
CA ASN A 39 0.58 -18.49 -18.81
C ASN A 39 -0.39 -19.68 -18.86
N PRO A 40 -1.27 -19.78 -19.86
CA PRO A 40 -2.21 -20.89 -20.01
C PRO A 40 -1.57 -22.27 -20.07
N LEU A 41 -0.31 -22.39 -20.52
CA LEU A 41 0.41 -23.67 -20.60
C LEU A 41 0.73 -24.29 -19.23
N LEU A 42 0.63 -23.49 -18.15
CA LEU A 42 0.79 -23.93 -16.76
C LEU A 42 -0.55 -24.36 -16.14
N LEU A 43 -1.66 -24.11 -16.82
CA LEU A 43 -2.94 -24.69 -16.45
C LEU A 43 -2.98 -26.12 -17.00
N PRO A 44 -3.51 -27.08 -16.23
CA PRO A 44 -3.73 -28.43 -16.75
C PRO A 44 -4.55 -28.38 -18.03
N ASP A 45 -4.19 -29.20 -19.02
CA ASP A 45 -5.04 -29.42 -20.19
C ASP A 45 -6.43 -29.85 -19.70
N SER A 46 -7.46 -29.30 -20.33
CA SER A 46 -8.89 -29.47 -20.00
C SER A 46 -9.42 -30.90 -20.23
N MET A 47 -8.64 -31.95 -19.92
CA MET A 47 -8.94 -33.36 -20.17
C MET A 47 -8.67 -34.25 -18.94
N CYS A 48 -9.09 -33.85 -17.75
CA CYS A 48 -9.42 -34.79 -16.67
C CYS A 48 -10.80 -34.44 -16.11
N GLN A 49 -11.78 -35.29 -16.41
CA GLN A 49 -13.14 -35.25 -15.87
C GLN A 49 -13.16 -35.67 -14.38
N ASP A 50 -12.40 -35.00 -13.52
CA ASP A 50 -12.63 -35.11 -12.07
C ASP A 50 -13.56 -33.98 -11.65
N LYS A 51 -14.84 -34.34 -11.49
CA LYS A 51 -15.97 -33.46 -11.14
C LYS A 51 -15.85 -32.74 -9.79
N ASP A 52 -14.76 -32.92 -9.05
CA ASP A 52 -14.53 -32.29 -7.75
C ASP A 52 -13.59 -31.07 -7.79
N LEU A 53 -12.95 -30.80 -8.92
CA LEU A 53 -12.20 -29.56 -9.13
C LEU A 53 -13.13 -28.49 -9.71
N SER A 54 -13.77 -27.73 -8.82
CA SER A 54 -14.53 -26.53 -9.21
C SER A 54 -13.60 -25.48 -9.84
N TYR A 55 -13.35 -25.63 -11.14
CA TYR A 55 -12.71 -24.66 -11.99
C TYR A 55 -13.66 -23.47 -12.18
N SER A 56 -13.46 -22.40 -11.42
CA SER A 56 -14.05 -21.12 -11.78
C SER A 56 -13.28 -20.60 -12.99
N SER A 57 -13.89 -20.69 -14.17
CA SER A 57 -13.49 -19.96 -15.39
C SER A 57 -13.71 -18.45 -15.25
N SER A 58 -13.46 -17.89 -14.07
CA SER A 58 -13.47 -16.45 -13.91
C SER A 58 -12.13 -15.93 -14.44
N THR A 59 -12.19 -15.08 -15.47
CA THR A 59 -11.09 -14.25 -15.99
C THR A 59 -10.43 -13.35 -14.92
N GLU A 60 -10.93 -13.41 -13.69
CA GLU A 60 -10.57 -12.63 -12.52
C GLU A 60 -10.49 -13.59 -11.32
N SER A 61 -9.38 -13.58 -10.59
CA SER A 61 -9.21 -14.32 -9.33
C SER A 61 -8.83 -13.36 -8.21
N LYS A 62 -9.14 -13.68 -6.95
CA LYS A 62 -8.66 -12.89 -5.82
C LYS A 62 -7.37 -13.50 -5.30
N THR A 63 -6.33 -12.68 -5.17
CA THR A 63 -5.02 -13.07 -4.68
C THR A 63 -4.64 -12.18 -3.51
N LEU A 64 -4.48 -12.76 -2.32
CA LEU A 64 -4.25 -12.03 -1.06
C LEU A 64 -5.30 -10.94 -0.78
N GLY A 65 -6.51 -11.06 -1.32
CA GLY A 65 -7.58 -10.06 -1.21
C GLY A 65 -7.60 -8.98 -2.30
N LEU A 66 -6.59 -8.91 -3.18
CA LEU A 66 -6.59 -8.07 -4.38
C LEU A 66 -7.19 -8.81 -5.56
N LEU A 67 -7.77 -8.10 -6.52
CA LEU A 67 -8.20 -8.70 -7.78
C LEU A 67 -6.98 -8.86 -8.69
N TRP A 68 -6.77 -10.06 -9.19
CA TRP A 68 -5.72 -10.40 -10.14
C TRP A 68 -6.35 -10.91 -11.44
N LYS A 69 -5.91 -10.33 -12.55
CA LYS A 69 -6.20 -10.76 -13.91
C LYS A 69 -4.99 -11.54 -14.42
N PRO A 70 -5.05 -12.88 -14.50
CA PRO A 70 -3.91 -13.69 -14.91
C PRO A 70 -3.42 -13.34 -16.31
N HIS A 71 -4.35 -13.03 -17.21
CA HIS A 71 -4.07 -12.45 -18.51
C HIS A 71 -4.69 -11.05 -18.54
N PRO A 72 -3.91 -9.94 -18.48
CA PRO A 72 -2.50 -9.77 -18.88
C PRO A 72 -1.46 -9.70 -17.73
N ASP A 73 -1.65 -10.44 -16.64
CA ASP A 73 -0.85 -10.38 -15.40
C ASP A 73 -0.84 -9.01 -14.71
N SER A 74 -2.03 -8.57 -14.31
CA SER A 74 -2.21 -7.28 -13.65
C SER A 74 -3.11 -7.38 -12.41
N PHE A 75 -2.78 -6.57 -11.40
CA PHE A 75 -3.70 -6.23 -10.35
C PHE A 75 -4.73 -5.24 -10.87
N ALA A 76 -5.97 -5.47 -10.47
CA ALA A 76 -7.10 -4.61 -10.79
C ALA A 76 -7.88 -4.31 -9.49
N PHE A 77 -8.84 -3.43 -9.63
CA PHE A 77 -9.76 -3.08 -8.56
C PHE A 77 -11.18 -3.14 -9.11
N LYS A 78 -12.11 -3.66 -8.32
CA LYS A 78 -13.51 -3.76 -8.70
C LYS A 78 -14.38 -3.19 -7.59
N ILE A 79 -14.83 -1.98 -7.84
CA ILE A 79 -15.63 -1.18 -6.93
C ILE A 79 -16.94 -0.90 -7.65
N SER A 80 -17.99 -1.61 -7.24
CA SER A 80 -19.35 -1.27 -7.62
C SER A 80 -19.91 -0.35 -6.53
N PRO A 81 -20.14 0.93 -6.80
CA PRO A 81 -20.79 1.78 -5.83
C PRO A 81 -22.24 1.32 -5.68
N MET A 82 -22.69 1.11 -4.43
CA MET A 82 -24.05 0.65 -4.14
C MET A 82 -25.12 1.74 -4.38
N THR A 83 -24.77 2.82 -5.09
CA THR A 83 -25.59 4.02 -5.27
C THR A 83 -26.43 4.00 -6.54
N SER A 84 -26.27 3.02 -7.44
CA SER A 84 -26.90 3.04 -8.76
C SER A 84 -28.41 2.79 -8.78
N ASN A 85 -29.07 2.45 -7.67
CA ASN A 85 -30.51 2.11 -7.68
C ASN A 85 -31.41 2.87 -6.68
N CYS A 86 -30.95 3.93 -5.99
CA CYS A 86 -31.88 4.74 -5.20
C CYS A 86 -31.32 6.13 -4.85
N ASP A 87 -31.90 7.19 -5.45
CA ASP A 87 -31.64 8.59 -5.08
C ASP A 87 -31.99 8.92 -3.63
N SER A 88 -32.68 8.01 -2.94
CA SER A 88 -33.17 8.14 -1.56
C SER A 88 -32.26 7.53 -0.49
N LEU A 89 -31.08 7.01 -0.85
CA LEU A 89 -30.19 6.33 0.12
C LEU A 89 -29.58 7.35 1.11
N ILE A 90 -30.09 7.33 2.33
CA ILE A 90 -29.58 8.10 3.46
C ILE A 90 -28.10 7.71 3.68
N VAL A 91 -27.20 8.66 3.46
CA VAL A 91 -25.78 8.46 3.75
C VAL A 91 -25.55 8.65 5.24
N THR A 92 -25.02 7.61 5.89
CA THR A 92 -24.73 7.57 7.33
C THR A 92 -23.23 7.35 7.54
N LYS A 93 -22.71 7.58 8.75
CA LYS A 93 -21.30 7.27 9.04
C LYS A 93 -20.99 5.78 8.85
N LYS A 94 -21.95 4.92 9.22
CA LYS A 94 -21.82 3.47 9.07
C LYS A 94 -21.69 3.06 7.60
N SER A 95 -22.51 3.63 6.71
CA SER A 95 -22.42 3.30 5.29
C SER A 95 -21.08 3.76 4.69
N VAL A 96 -20.60 4.96 5.06
CA VAL A 96 -19.28 5.46 4.64
C VAL A 96 -18.15 4.52 5.07
N ILE A 97 -18.10 4.11 6.34
CA ILE A 97 -17.06 3.19 6.81
C ILE A 97 -17.13 1.85 6.07
N SER A 98 -18.33 1.30 5.90
CA SER A 98 -18.54 0.05 5.17
C SER A 98 -17.95 0.14 3.76
N THR A 99 -18.24 1.23 3.04
CA THR A 99 -17.70 1.46 1.69
C THR A 99 -16.17 1.61 1.70
N ILE A 100 -15.59 2.37 2.63
CA ILE A 100 -14.13 2.53 2.72
C ILE A 100 -13.45 1.19 3.03
N ALA A 101 -14.04 0.37 3.91
CA ALA A 101 -13.49 -0.93 4.29
C ALA A 101 -13.47 -1.94 3.13
N ARG A 102 -14.34 -1.77 2.13
CA ARG A 102 -14.34 -2.57 0.89
C ARG A 102 -13.17 -2.24 -0.03
N ILE A 103 -12.56 -1.06 0.12
CA ILE A 103 -11.38 -0.64 -0.64
C ILE A 103 -10.16 -1.32 0.00
N PHE A 104 -9.79 -2.48 -0.52
CA PHE A 104 -8.66 -3.25 -0.05
C PHE A 104 -7.41 -2.96 -0.90
N ASP A 105 -6.33 -2.50 -0.26
CA ASP A 105 -5.06 -2.16 -0.91
C ASP A 105 -3.90 -2.37 0.08
N PRO A 106 -3.38 -3.60 0.17
CA PRO A 106 -2.33 -3.95 1.12
C PRO A 106 -0.98 -3.32 0.75
N LEU A 107 -0.76 -3.04 -0.54
CA LEU A 107 0.49 -2.51 -1.08
C LEU A 107 0.48 -0.98 -1.20
N GLY A 108 -0.65 -0.31 -0.99
CA GLY A 108 -0.77 1.13 -1.17
C GLY A 108 -0.73 1.58 -2.63
N LEU A 109 -1.11 0.72 -3.58
CA LEU A 109 -1.11 1.04 -5.00
C LEU A 109 -2.09 2.17 -5.35
N ILE A 110 -3.20 2.27 -4.63
CA ILE A 110 -4.20 3.35 -4.69
C ILE A 110 -4.15 4.21 -3.43
N GLY A 111 -2.96 4.32 -2.83
CA GLY A 111 -2.69 5.08 -1.60
C GLY A 111 -3.34 6.48 -1.56
N PRO A 112 -3.28 7.30 -2.62
CA PRO A 112 -3.94 8.61 -2.65
C PRO A 112 -5.47 8.54 -2.46
N VAL A 113 -6.13 7.54 -3.06
CA VAL A 113 -7.58 7.32 -2.93
C VAL A 113 -7.95 6.99 -1.48
N ILE A 114 -7.22 6.05 -0.89
CA ILE A 114 -7.43 5.64 0.51
C ILE A 114 -7.13 6.79 1.46
N THR A 115 -6.15 7.63 1.14
CA THR A 115 -5.82 8.82 1.94
C THR A 115 -6.98 9.80 1.95
N ARG A 116 -7.58 10.10 0.78
CA ARG A 116 -8.78 10.94 0.69
C ARG A 116 -9.94 10.37 1.48
N ALA A 117 -10.18 9.06 1.37
CA ALA A 117 -11.20 8.36 2.15
C ALA A 117 -10.96 8.47 3.67
N LYS A 118 -9.72 8.26 4.13
CA LYS A 118 -9.35 8.36 5.56
C LYS A 118 -9.46 9.80 6.08
N ILE A 119 -9.12 10.81 5.28
CA ILE A 119 -9.31 12.23 5.62
C ILE A 119 -10.81 12.53 5.79
N PHE A 120 -11.65 12.06 4.86
CA PHE A 120 -13.10 12.19 4.99
C PHE A 120 -13.61 11.52 6.28
N LEU A 121 -13.15 10.29 6.57
CA LEU A 121 -13.49 9.60 7.80
C LEU A 121 -13.05 10.36 9.06
N GLN A 122 -11.88 11.00 9.05
CA GLN A 122 -11.44 11.87 10.13
C GLN A 122 -12.40 13.05 10.35
N SER A 123 -12.91 13.66 9.27
CA SER A 123 -13.90 14.74 9.37
C SER A 123 -15.24 14.26 9.96
N LEU A 124 -15.69 13.05 9.61
CA LEU A 124 -16.91 12.47 10.19
C LEU A 124 -16.80 12.17 11.68
N ARG A 125 -15.60 11.81 12.16
CA ARG A 125 -15.33 11.58 13.59
C ARG A 125 -15.39 12.87 14.41
N GLN A 126 -15.10 14.02 13.82
CA GLN A 126 -15.26 15.32 14.48
C GLN A 126 -16.73 15.69 14.66
N LEU A 127 -17.62 15.14 13.83
CA LEU A 127 -19.05 15.35 13.94
C LEU A 127 -19.59 14.59 15.17
N LYS A 128 -20.19 15.31 16.13
CA LYS A 128 -20.86 14.72 17.30
C LYS A 128 -22.25 14.17 16.91
N ARG A 129 -22.26 13.16 16.04
CA ARG A 129 -23.46 12.45 15.57
C ARG A 129 -23.30 10.94 15.73
N ASP A 130 -24.41 10.23 15.84
CA ASP A 130 -24.43 8.77 15.89
C ASP A 130 -24.02 8.15 14.54
N TRP A 131 -23.80 6.83 14.55
CA TRP A 131 -23.40 6.04 13.39
C TRP A 131 -24.49 5.93 12.32
N ASN A 132 -25.75 5.93 12.74
CA ASN A 132 -26.92 5.80 11.87
C ASN A 132 -27.56 7.13 11.49
N ASP A 133 -27.08 8.24 12.08
CA ASP A 133 -27.61 9.56 11.77
C ASP A 133 -27.32 9.96 10.31
N PRO A 134 -28.25 10.65 9.64
CA PRO A 134 -28.01 11.21 8.32
C PRO A 134 -26.86 12.23 8.36
N LEU A 135 -26.02 12.23 7.34
CA LEU A 135 -24.98 13.23 7.18
C LEU A 135 -25.55 14.59 6.70
N PRO A 136 -24.97 15.73 7.11
CA PRO A 136 -25.30 17.04 6.55
C PRO A 136 -25.12 17.07 5.02
N SER A 137 -25.98 17.81 4.32
CA SER A 137 -26.01 17.91 2.85
C SER A 137 -24.64 18.19 2.22
N LYS A 138 -23.84 19.09 2.83
CA LYS A 138 -22.48 19.41 2.38
C LYS A 138 -21.52 18.22 2.42
N LEU A 139 -21.63 17.34 3.42
CA LEU A 139 -20.80 16.13 3.50
C LEU A 139 -21.30 15.04 2.56
N VAL A 140 -22.61 14.98 2.34
CA VAL A 140 -23.22 14.07 1.37
C VAL A 140 -22.74 14.40 -0.05
N SER A 141 -22.75 15.67 -0.46
CA SER A 141 -22.29 16.06 -1.80
C SER A 141 -20.80 15.76 -2.02
N HIS A 142 -19.96 16.03 -1.02
CA HIS A 142 -18.54 15.68 -1.09
C HIS A 142 -18.33 14.16 -1.14
N TRP A 143 -19.11 13.38 -0.38
CA TRP A 143 -19.05 11.92 -0.42
C TRP A 143 -19.49 11.36 -1.77
N LYS A 144 -20.59 11.86 -2.33
CA LYS A 144 -21.07 11.47 -3.67
C LYS A 144 -19.99 11.72 -4.73
N SER A 145 -19.41 12.92 -4.76
CA SER A 145 -18.31 13.24 -5.67
C SER A 145 -17.09 12.32 -5.51
N PHE A 146 -16.76 11.89 -4.28
CA PHE A 146 -15.70 10.91 -4.05
C PHE A 146 -16.07 9.53 -4.62
N ILE A 147 -17.31 9.09 -4.45
CA ILE A 147 -17.81 7.81 -4.96
C ILE A 147 -17.88 7.80 -6.49
N ASP A 148 -18.37 8.87 -7.11
CA ASP A 148 -18.43 8.99 -8.57
C ASP A 148 -17.01 8.91 -9.16
N ALA A 149 -16.04 9.57 -8.54
CA ALA A 149 -14.63 9.47 -8.93
C ALA A 149 -14.03 8.07 -8.67
N LEU A 150 -14.59 7.30 -7.73
CA LEU A 150 -14.08 5.97 -7.35
C LEU A 150 -14.31 4.93 -8.45
N GLU A 151 -15.34 5.10 -9.29
CA GLU A 151 -15.59 4.21 -10.43
C GLU A 151 -14.44 4.19 -11.43
N SER A 152 -13.72 5.31 -11.59
CA SER A 152 -12.56 5.40 -12.49
C SER A 152 -11.43 4.40 -12.14
N ILE A 153 -11.39 3.93 -10.90
CA ILE A 153 -10.41 2.95 -10.43
C ILE A 153 -10.65 1.58 -11.05
N ASN A 154 -11.87 1.27 -11.51
CA ASN A 154 -12.16 0.01 -12.18
C ASN A 154 -11.41 -0.16 -13.50
N CYS A 155 -10.98 0.95 -14.11
CA CYS A 155 -10.18 0.95 -15.34
C CYS A 155 -8.68 0.74 -15.10
N LEU A 156 -8.24 0.77 -13.84
CA LEU A 156 -6.83 0.70 -13.47
C LEU A 156 -6.33 -0.76 -13.52
N ASN A 157 -5.29 -0.99 -14.32
CA ASN A 157 -4.57 -2.27 -14.38
C ASN A 157 -3.11 -2.00 -14.06
N ILE A 158 -2.62 -2.54 -12.93
CA ILE A 158 -1.23 -2.39 -12.49
C ILE A 158 -0.51 -3.71 -12.77
N PRO A 159 0.58 -3.72 -13.56
CA PRO A 159 1.38 -4.92 -13.77
C PRO A 159 1.83 -5.52 -12.45
N ARG A 160 1.57 -6.83 -12.23
CA ARG A 160 1.99 -7.51 -11.01
C ARG A 160 3.50 -7.68 -10.96
N TYR A 161 4.11 -7.98 -12.10
CA TYR A 161 5.56 -8.09 -12.24
C TYR A 161 6.21 -6.70 -12.27
N CYS A 162 6.94 -6.38 -11.21
CA CYS A 162 7.57 -5.06 -11.04
C CYS A 162 8.98 -4.99 -11.61
N LEU A 163 9.66 -6.12 -11.77
CA LEU A 163 11.01 -6.20 -12.32
C LEU A 163 10.99 -6.09 -13.86
N GLN A 164 12.18 -5.97 -14.44
CA GLN A 164 12.37 -6.05 -15.88
C GLN A 164 13.44 -7.09 -16.16
N ASP A 165 13.12 -8.01 -17.06
CA ASP A 165 14.03 -9.07 -17.47
C ASP A 165 15.27 -8.46 -18.10
N LYS A 166 16.44 -9.04 -17.81
CA LYS A 166 17.74 -8.57 -18.31
C LYS A 166 18.10 -7.13 -17.90
N SER A 167 17.52 -6.61 -16.80
CA SER A 167 17.99 -5.35 -16.23
C SER A 167 19.43 -5.48 -15.75
N ILE A 168 20.29 -4.56 -16.20
CA ILE A 168 21.70 -4.48 -15.77
C ILE A 168 21.83 -3.75 -14.42
N ARG A 169 20.83 -2.93 -14.09
CA ARG A 169 20.81 -2.13 -12.88
C ARG A 169 19.38 -1.91 -12.40
N THR A 170 19.18 -2.15 -11.12
CA THR A 170 17.91 -1.95 -10.43
C THR A 170 18.12 -1.00 -9.26
N GLU A 171 17.26 0.02 -9.16
CA GLU A 171 17.34 1.05 -8.14
C GLU A 171 15.99 1.17 -7.42
N LEU A 172 16.04 1.40 -6.11
CA LEU A 172 14.86 1.68 -5.30
C LEU A 172 14.83 3.18 -4.96
N HIS A 173 13.82 3.88 -5.45
CA HIS A 173 13.64 5.32 -5.26
C HIS A 173 12.50 5.57 -4.29
N GLY A 174 12.80 6.19 -3.15
CA GLY A 174 11.81 6.55 -2.14
C GLY A 174 11.46 8.02 -2.19
N PHE A 175 10.17 8.32 -2.33
CA PHE A 175 9.63 9.67 -2.23
C PHE A 175 8.76 9.75 -0.99
N SER A 176 8.79 10.89 -0.30
CA SER A 176 7.88 11.16 0.81
C SER A 176 7.41 12.59 0.74
N ASP A 177 6.13 12.79 1.03
CA ASP A 177 5.53 14.12 1.13
C ASP A 177 4.66 14.21 2.38
N SER A 178 4.52 15.43 2.91
CA SER A 178 3.74 15.73 4.10
C SER A 178 2.97 17.02 3.95
N SER A 179 1.68 16.94 4.24
CA SER A 179 0.77 18.08 4.33
C SER A 179 0.15 18.16 5.72
N GLU A 180 -0.58 19.25 5.98
CA GLU A 180 -1.37 19.41 7.20
C GLU A 180 -2.44 18.31 7.39
N LYS A 181 -2.90 17.68 6.30
CA LYS A 181 -3.98 16.69 6.33
C LYS A 181 -3.46 15.25 6.35
N ALA A 182 -2.36 14.97 5.67
CA ALA A 182 -1.79 13.64 5.57
C ALA A 182 -0.33 13.68 5.15
N TYR A 183 0.40 12.62 5.47
CA TYR A 183 1.73 12.36 4.95
C TYR A 183 1.79 10.96 4.35
N GLY A 184 2.65 10.77 3.37
CA GLY A 184 2.81 9.51 2.68
C GLY A 184 4.21 9.33 2.14
N ALA A 185 4.54 8.08 1.87
CA ALA A 185 5.75 7.69 1.17
C ALA A 185 5.41 6.67 0.09
N ALA A 186 6.12 6.75 -1.03
CA ALA A 186 5.99 5.85 -2.17
C ALA A 186 7.38 5.34 -2.56
N LEU A 187 7.49 4.04 -2.78
CA LEU A 187 8.69 3.38 -3.25
C LEU A 187 8.50 3.00 -4.71
N TYR A 188 9.37 3.50 -5.58
CA TYR A 188 9.40 3.16 -6.99
C TYR A 188 10.63 2.30 -7.27
N LEU A 189 10.45 1.28 -8.08
CA LEU A 189 11.54 0.50 -8.62
C LEU A 189 11.87 1.05 -10.01
N ARG A 190 13.13 1.41 -10.20
CA ARG A 190 13.67 1.86 -11.49
C ARG A 190 14.62 0.80 -12.02
N CYS A 191 14.31 0.22 -13.17
CA CYS A 191 15.17 -0.74 -13.85
C CYS A 191 15.78 -0.09 -15.10
N ILE A 192 17.05 -0.39 -15.37
CA ILE A 192 17.76 0.02 -16.57
C ILE A 192 18.23 -1.26 -17.28
N ASP A 193 17.92 -1.40 -18.56
CA ASP A 193 18.40 -2.51 -19.38
C ASP A 193 19.77 -2.21 -20.03
N SER A 194 20.31 -3.20 -20.73
CA SER A 194 21.59 -3.06 -21.46
C SER A 194 21.54 -2.07 -22.61
N SER A 195 20.35 -1.73 -23.12
CA SER A 195 20.13 -0.71 -24.15
C SER A 195 20.00 0.71 -23.58
N GLY A 196 19.95 0.84 -22.25
CA GLY A 196 19.70 2.10 -21.54
C GLY A 196 18.23 2.46 -21.39
N GLN A 197 17.29 1.59 -21.79
CA GLN A 197 15.86 1.80 -21.57
C GLN A 197 15.54 1.74 -20.08
N ILE A 198 14.74 2.71 -19.62
CA ILE A 198 14.37 2.85 -18.21
C ILE A 198 12.90 2.47 -18.05
N SER A 199 12.62 1.54 -17.13
CA SER A 199 11.26 1.33 -16.62
C SER A 199 11.16 1.76 -15.17
N VAL A 200 10.04 2.38 -14.81
CA VAL A 200 9.76 2.79 -13.43
C VAL A 200 8.39 2.26 -13.04
N ARG A 201 8.32 1.50 -11.94
CA ARG A 201 7.06 0.95 -11.42
C ARG A 201 6.91 1.27 -9.94
N LEU A 202 5.69 1.58 -9.51
CA LEU A 202 5.37 1.72 -8.09
C LEU A 202 5.42 0.34 -7.43
N LEU A 203 6.32 0.16 -6.47
CA LEU A 203 6.44 -1.09 -5.72
C LEU A 203 5.38 -1.15 -4.60
N CYS A 204 5.36 -0.10 -3.77
CA CYS A 204 4.37 0.07 -2.72
C CYS A 204 4.32 1.52 -2.26
N SER A 205 3.23 1.89 -1.60
CA SER A 205 3.14 3.15 -0.89
C SER A 205 2.51 2.97 0.48
N LYS A 206 2.71 3.96 1.36
CA LYS A 206 2.06 4.00 2.65
C LYS A 206 1.71 5.44 2.98
N SER A 207 0.48 5.64 3.41
CA SER A 207 -0.01 6.93 3.83
C SER A 207 -0.64 6.88 5.22
N LYS A 208 -0.60 8.02 5.89
CA LYS A 208 -1.23 8.22 7.19
C LYS A 208 -1.83 9.61 7.27
N VAL A 209 -3.06 9.68 7.75
CA VAL A 209 -3.74 10.94 8.01
C VAL A 209 -3.05 11.63 9.18
N ALA A 210 -2.77 12.91 9.01
CA ALA A 210 -2.13 13.73 10.02
C ALA A 210 -3.07 13.86 11.24
N PRO A 211 -2.56 13.74 12.47
CA PRO A 211 -3.37 14.00 13.65
C PRO A 211 -3.78 15.48 13.69
N LEU A 212 -5.08 15.73 13.86
CA LEU A 212 -5.68 17.08 13.87
C LEU A 212 -5.05 18.04 14.89
N LYS A 213 -4.55 17.51 16.01
CA LYS A 213 -3.97 18.28 17.11
C LYS A 213 -2.65 17.66 17.54
N SER A 214 -1.66 17.69 16.64
CA SER A 214 -0.30 17.24 16.94
C SER A 214 0.57 18.40 17.44
N ALA A 215 1.57 18.07 18.27
CA ALA A 215 2.60 19.03 18.64
C ALA A 215 3.32 19.58 17.41
N GLU A 216 3.49 18.72 16.40
CA GLU A 216 4.12 19.03 15.12
C GLU A 216 3.30 20.05 14.32
N ALA A 217 1.97 19.92 14.26
CA ALA A 217 1.11 20.91 13.60
C ALA A 217 1.15 22.27 14.32
N THR A 218 1.07 22.28 15.65
CA THR A 218 1.19 23.53 16.41
C THR A 218 2.57 24.19 16.21
N LEU A 219 3.64 23.41 16.19
CA LEU A 219 4.99 23.92 15.92
C LEU A 219 5.13 24.47 14.49
N ALA A 220 4.56 23.79 13.49
CA ALA A 220 4.57 24.26 12.11
C ALA A 220 3.90 25.63 12.00
N ASN A 221 2.74 25.80 12.64
CA ASN A 221 2.02 27.08 12.66
C ASN A 221 2.81 28.18 13.39
N ILE A 222 3.42 27.88 14.54
CA ILE A 222 4.24 28.86 15.27
C ILE A 222 5.44 29.29 14.42
N ARG A 223 6.06 28.36 13.68
CA ARG A 223 7.23 28.62 12.83
C ARG A 223 6.95 29.50 11.62
N ASN A 224 5.70 29.66 11.22
CA ASN A 224 5.33 30.64 10.19
C ASN A 224 5.55 32.10 10.65
N SER A 225 5.69 32.33 11.96
CA SER A 225 5.85 33.68 12.52
C SER A 225 7.02 33.80 13.50
N PHE A 226 7.38 32.73 14.21
CA PHE A 226 8.37 32.75 15.28
C PHE A 226 9.25 31.50 15.30
N TRP A 227 10.56 31.70 15.49
CA TRP A 227 11.51 30.60 15.70
C TRP A 227 11.92 30.50 17.17
N ILE A 228 11.13 29.79 17.97
CA ILE A 228 11.37 29.61 19.41
C ILE A 228 12.23 28.34 19.62
N PRO A 229 13.45 28.45 20.20
CA PRO A 229 14.27 27.29 20.54
C PRO A 229 13.53 26.33 21.48
N SER A 230 13.64 25.02 21.23
CA SER A 230 13.02 23.98 22.08
C SER A 230 11.50 24.09 22.31
N ALA A 231 10.79 24.86 21.47
CA ALA A 231 9.33 25.07 21.57
C ALA A 231 8.51 23.77 21.62
N ARG A 232 9.06 22.69 21.07
CA ARG A 232 8.41 21.36 21.07
C ARG A 232 8.05 20.88 22.46
N ASN A 233 8.90 21.12 23.46
CA ASN A 233 8.66 20.68 24.83
C ASN A 233 7.53 21.49 25.48
N VAL A 234 7.51 22.80 25.23
CA VAL A 234 6.46 23.72 25.71
C VAL A 234 5.11 23.37 25.09
N VAL A 235 5.06 23.21 23.77
CA VAL A 235 3.85 22.80 23.04
C VAL A 235 3.32 21.46 23.56
N ARG A 236 4.18 20.47 23.77
CA ARG A 236 3.77 19.17 24.34
C ARG A 236 3.20 19.32 25.75
N LYS A 237 3.79 20.17 26.60
CA LYS A 237 3.28 20.45 27.95
C LYS A 237 1.87 21.04 27.90
N ILE A 238 1.65 22.04 27.05
CA ILE A 238 0.34 22.69 26.86
C ILE A 238 -0.70 21.70 26.33
N LEU A 239 -0.34 20.93 25.29
CA LEU A 239 -1.25 19.94 24.70
C LEU A 239 -1.65 18.83 25.67
N ARG A 240 -0.73 18.40 26.56
CA ARG A 240 -1.02 17.40 27.61
C ARG A 240 -1.94 17.94 28.70
N ALA A 241 -1.81 19.21 29.07
CA ALA A 241 -2.67 19.86 30.05
C ALA A 241 -4.09 20.15 29.52
N CYS A 242 -4.24 20.33 28.20
CA CYS A 242 -5.53 20.58 27.57
C CYS A 242 -6.39 19.31 27.49
N ILE A 243 -7.51 19.27 28.23
CA ILE A 243 -8.46 18.14 28.24
C ILE A 243 -8.96 17.80 26.83
N THR A 244 -9.28 18.81 26.02
CA THR A 244 -9.76 18.63 24.65
C THR A 244 -8.70 17.98 23.77
N CYS A 245 -7.43 18.43 23.86
CA CYS A 245 -6.34 17.84 23.08
C CYS A 245 -6.01 16.42 23.54
N ARG A 246 -6.08 16.15 24.85
CA ARG A 246 -5.90 14.82 25.43
C ARG A 246 -6.97 13.83 24.96
N LYS A 247 -8.25 14.24 24.92
CA LYS A 247 -9.35 13.41 24.39
C LYS A 247 -9.19 13.10 22.90
N VAL A 248 -8.82 14.10 22.10
CA VAL A 248 -8.63 13.94 20.64
C VAL A 248 -7.39 13.10 20.30
N SER A 249 -6.33 13.19 21.12
CA SER A 249 -5.08 12.46 20.91
C SER A 249 -5.03 11.10 21.59
N ALA A 250 -6.11 10.71 22.30
CA ALA A 250 -6.18 9.42 22.96
C ALA A 250 -6.03 8.30 21.93
N LYS A 251 -5.09 7.38 22.17
CA LYS A 251 -5.02 6.15 21.39
C LYS A 251 -6.32 5.39 21.63
N GLY A 252 -6.97 4.92 20.57
CA GLY A 252 -8.08 3.99 20.71
C GLY A 252 -7.63 2.77 21.51
N LEU A 253 -8.56 2.13 22.24
CA LEU A 253 -8.30 0.83 22.85
C LEU A 253 -7.76 -0.10 21.77
N GLN A 254 -6.53 -0.57 21.94
CA GLN A 254 -6.00 -1.62 21.09
C GLN A 254 -6.71 -2.91 21.47
N GLN A 255 -7.20 -3.63 20.46
CA GLN A 255 -7.76 -4.96 20.66
C GLN A 255 -6.69 -5.80 21.38
N LEU A 256 -7.02 -6.27 22.57
CA LEU A 256 -6.21 -7.25 23.28
C LEU A 256 -6.28 -8.55 22.47
N MET A 257 -5.21 -8.87 21.76
CA MET A 257 -5.04 -10.19 21.17
C MET A 257 -4.43 -11.11 22.22
N ALA A 258 -4.82 -12.38 22.21
CA ALA A 258 -4.15 -13.39 23.02
C ALA A 258 -2.66 -13.45 22.67
N ASP A 259 -1.83 -13.81 23.65
CA ASP A 259 -0.40 -13.97 23.44
C ASP A 259 -0.16 -14.97 22.31
N LEU A 260 0.59 -14.52 21.28
CA LEU A 260 0.97 -15.39 20.18
C LEU A 260 1.94 -16.45 20.72
N PRO A 261 1.86 -17.72 20.27
CA PRO A 261 2.78 -18.77 20.68
C PRO A 261 4.23 -18.34 20.46
N ALA A 262 5.13 -18.70 21.39
CA ALA A 262 6.55 -18.29 21.36
C ALA A 262 7.23 -18.53 19.99
N ALA A 263 6.84 -19.58 19.27
CA ALA A 263 7.32 -19.88 17.91
C ALA A 263 7.07 -18.75 16.88
N ARG A 264 6.05 -17.91 17.07
CA ARG A 264 5.76 -16.76 16.17
C ARG A 264 6.42 -15.45 16.59
N VAL A 265 6.89 -15.35 17.83
CA VAL A 265 7.38 -14.08 18.43
C VAL A 265 8.87 -14.12 18.76
N THR A 266 9.46 -15.32 18.80
CA THR A 266 10.90 -15.49 18.97
C THR A 266 11.61 -14.91 17.76
N ALA A 267 12.33 -13.81 17.97
CA ALA A 267 13.10 -13.15 16.93
C ALA A 267 14.16 -14.12 16.39
N CYS A 268 13.91 -14.67 15.22
CA CYS A 268 14.90 -15.44 14.47
C CYS A 268 15.50 -14.58 13.36
N ARG A 269 16.68 -14.94 12.87
CA ARG A 269 17.24 -14.29 11.69
C ARG A 269 16.29 -14.52 10.51
N VAL A 270 16.06 -13.50 9.70
CA VAL A 270 15.30 -13.65 8.45
C VAL A 270 15.96 -14.78 7.66
N PHE A 271 15.17 -15.79 7.25
CA PHE A 271 15.62 -17.01 6.55
C PHE A 271 16.45 -18.03 7.37
N SER A 272 16.37 -18.02 8.70
CA SER A 272 17.00 -19.08 9.53
C SER A 272 16.34 -20.45 9.39
N GLN A 273 15.07 -20.47 8.97
CA GLN A 273 14.32 -21.67 8.60
C GLN A 273 13.74 -21.41 7.21
N THR A 274 14.52 -21.76 6.21
CA THR A 274 14.06 -21.90 4.83
C THR A 274 14.64 -23.19 4.30
N ASP A 275 13.78 -24.18 4.06
CA ASP A 275 14.03 -25.11 2.98
C ASP A 275 13.86 -24.30 1.69
N VAL A 276 14.97 -24.10 0.99
CA VAL A 276 15.17 -23.63 -0.40
C VAL A 276 16.41 -22.73 -0.42
N LYS A 277 17.48 -23.27 -1.02
CA LYS A 277 18.74 -22.57 -1.27
C LYS A 277 18.58 -21.69 -2.49
N GLU A 278 18.45 -20.39 -2.31
CA GLU A 278 18.94 -19.43 -3.31
C GLU A 278 19.31 -18.09 -2.67
N LYS A 279 20.50 -17.61 -3.02
CA LYS A 279 21.27 -16.61 -2.28
C LYS A 279 21.17 -15.28 -3.05
N ILE A 280 20.32 -14.35 -2.60
CA ILE A 280 20.30 -12.99 -3.15
C ILE A 280 21.48 -12.23 -2.54
N SER A 281 22.52 -11.98 -3.33
CA SER A 281 23.68 -11.18 -2.94
C SER A 281 23.35 -9.70 -3.00
N VAL A 282 23.19 -9.06 -1.85
CA VAL A 282 23.26 -7.60 -1.71
C VAL A 282 24.73 -7.23 -1.63
N SER A 283 25.27 -6.49 -2.60
CA SER A 283 26.65 -6.05 -2.57
C SER A 283 26.84 -4.92 -1.55
N GLU A 284 27.64 -5.23 -0.53
CA GLU A 284 28.09 -4.35 0.54
C GLU A 284 29.34 -3.58 0.05
N GLN A 285 29.37 -2.26 0.19
CA GLN A 285 30.61 -1.50 0.01
C GLN A 285 30.88 -0.52 1.16
N ALA A 286 32.11 -0.69 1.68
CA ALA A 286 32.93 0.16 2.52
C ALA A 286 32.69 0.15 4.06
N ASN A 287 33.77 -0.28 4.72
CA ASN A 287 33.97 -0.43 6.15
C ASN A 287 34.72 0.80 6.67
N ASN A 288 34.28 1.41 7.77
CA ASN A 288 35.12 2.37 8.51
C ASN A 288 35.12 2.04 10.01
N LYS A 289 36.26 2.35 10.64
CA LYS A 289 36.86 1.74 11.85
C LYS A 289 36.04 1.77 13.16
N ASN A 290 34.80 2.24 13.17
CA ASN A 290 33.98 2.37 14.38
C ASN A 290 32.64 1.59 14.34
N GLY A 291 32.57 0.46 13.63
CA GLY A 291 31.56 -0.59 13.85
C GLY A 291 30.07 -0.21 13.64
N GLY A 292 29.78 0.99 13.14
CA GLY A 292 28.42 1.42 12.79
C GLY A 292 28.08 1.04 11.35
N LYS A 293 27.07 0.18 11.17
CA LYS A 293 26.47 -0.09 9.86
C LYS A 293 25.57 1.09 9.48
N TYR A 294 25.92 1.83 8.42
CA TYR A 294 25.05 2.86 7.85
C TYR A 294 24.52 2.38 6.51
N PHE A 295 23.20 2.46 6.32
CA PHE A 295 22.57 2.35 5.02
C PHE A 295 22.58 3.73 4.37
N LEU A 296 23.25 3.87 3.24
CA LEU A 296 23.26 5.11 2.47
C LEU A 296 21.93 5.23 1.72
N PHE A 297 20.92 5.82 2.38
CA PHE A 297 19.74 6.32 1.69
C PHE A 297 20.15 7.62 0.99
N SER A 298 20.23 7.63 -0.34
CA SER A 298 20.31 8.92 -1.04
C SER A 298 18.95 9.62 -0.92
N MET A 299 18.80 10.40 0.15
CA MET A 299 17.73 11.39 0.26
C MET A 299 17.98 12.48 -0.78
N VAL A 300 17.22 12.48 -1.87
CA VAL A 300 16.94 13.72 -2.60
C VAL A 300 15.68 14.31 -1.99
N SER A 301 15.81 14.89 -0.79
CA SER A 301 14.79 15.75 -0.23
C SER A 301 14.87 17.11 -0.92
N ARG A 302 14.21 17.28 -2.07
CA ARG A 302 13.87 18.62 -2.56
C ARG A 302 12.69 19.13 -1.72
N PHE A 303 13.01 19.80 -0.62
CA PHE A 303 12.07 20.70 0.04
C PHE A 303 11.82 21.89 -0.90
N ILE A 304 10.73 21.86 -1.66
CA ILE A 304 10.20 23.08 -2.27
C ILE A 304 9.22 23.67 -1.26
N CYS A 305 9.67 24.69 -0.54
CA CYS A 305 8.81 25.54 0.26
C CYS A 305 8.03 26.47 -0.69
N PRO A 306 6.69 26.43 -0.74
CA PRO A 306 5.92 27.43 -1.46
C PRO A 306 5.79 28.62 -0.52
N ASN A 307 6.73 29.57 -0.61
CA ASN A 307 6.57 31.01 -0.38
C ASN A 307 7.91 31.67 -0.03
N SER A 308 8.65 32.04 -1.06
CA SER A 308 9.48 33.24 -1.02
C SER A 308 9.66 33.74 -2.44
N HIS A 309 9.20 34.97 -2.71
CA HIS A 309 9.57 35.71 -3.91
C HIS A 309 11.09 35.78 -3.98
N THR A 310 11.69 35.05 -4.92
CA THR A 310 13.08 35.26 -5.30
C THR A 310 13.25 34.81 -6.74
N THR A 311 13.44 35.80 -7.60
CA THR A 311 13.76 35.68 -9.01
C THR A 311 15.08 34.92 -9.17
N PHE A 312 15.05 33.75 -9.82
CA PHE A 312 16.24 33.12 -10.38
C PHE A 312 15.99 32.70 -11.83
N LYS A 313 16.94 33.13 -12.67
CA LYS A 313 16.93 33.08 -14.14
C LYS A 313 16.68 31.68 -14.70
N HIS A 314 15.80 31.61 -15.69
CA HIS A 314 15.70 30.51 -16.63
C HIS A 314 17.06 30.23 -17.29
N ASN A 315 17.44 28.95 -17.37
CA ASN A 315 18.28 28.47 -18.45
C ASN A 315 17.55 27.26 -19.09
N PRO A 316 17.11 27.35 -20.35
CA PRO A 316 16.35 26.30 -21.02
C PRO A 316 17.31 25.42 -21.82
N ALA A 317 17.46 24.15 -21.45
CA ALA A 317 18.11 23.18 -22.34
C ALA A 317 17.85 21.74 -21.86
N TRP A 318 16.63 21.21 -22.05
CA TRP A 318 16.37 19.77 -22.10
C TRP A 318 15.06 19.50 -22.88
N VAL A 319 15.19 19.45 -24.20
CA VAL A 319 14.43 18.60 -25.15
C VAL A 319 15.40 18.32 -26.30
N PRO A 320 15.43 17.13 -26.93
CA PRO A 320 14.79 15.85 -26.58
C PRO A 320 15.73 14.91 -25.82
#